data_AF-A0A090X245-F1
#
_entry.id   AF-A0A090X245-F1
#
_cell.length_a   1.000
_cell.length_b   1.000
_cell.length_c   1.000
_cell.angle_alpha   90.00
_cell.angle_beta   90.00
_cell.angle_gamma   90.00
#
_symmetry.space_group_name_H-M   'P 1'
#
loop_
_entity.id
_entity.type
_entity.pdbx_description
1 polymer ?
#
loop_
_entity_poly.entity_id
_entity_poly.type
_entity_poly.pdbx_seq_one_letter_code
_entity_poly.pdbx_strand_id
1 'polypeptide(L)'
;MARFRSRCFGDSSVNGVSYTSGDEPADYVLDNTDCDDTNADINPGATEIPDNLIDEDCNDLHAITFYYDNDGDGFGNPDVSEVIEVVLWEDTPENFVTNNADCNDKDPNVNPIADEIASNDIDDNCNGITDKDDILYVDADGDGYGSQVQAEKDGVYNALDCDDTNSKIHPYALEIKDGIDNDCDGIVDEVS
;
A
#
# COMPACT_ATOMS: atom_id res chain seq x y z
N MET A 1 32.56 8.63 4.22
CA MET A 1 32.61 9.92 3.49
C MET A 1 32.02 9.68 2.14
N ALA A 2 31.11 10.55 1.73
CA ALA A 2 30.44 10.45 0.47
C ALA A 2 30.50 11.73 -0.34
N ARG A 3 30.26 11.59 -1.63
CA ARG A 3 30.43 12.67 -2.60
C ARG A 3 29.15 13.48 -2.69
N PHE A 4 29.28 14.74 -2.40
CA PHE A 4 28.19 15.66 -2.35
C PHE A 4 27.89 16.35 -3.67
N ARG A 5 26.61 16.62 -3.91
CA ARG A 5 26.17 17.70 -4.79
C ARG A 5 25.21 18.62 -4.02
N SER A 6 25.81 19.52 -3.22
CA SER A 6 25.20 20.75 -2.67
C SER A 6 24.45 20.74 -1.30
N ARG A 7 24.65 19.77 -0.39
CA ARG A 7 23.89 19.57 0.90
C ARG A 7 24.65 19.73 2.25
N CYS A 8 24.51 18.84 3.24
CA CYS A 8 25.41 18.65 4.41
C CYS A 8 25.71 17.16 4.72
N PHE A 9 25.07 16.23 4.01
CA PHE A 9 25.04 14.78 4.21
C PHE A 9 25.44 14.09 2.89
N GLY A 10 25.90 12.84 2.93
CA GLY A 10 26.37 12.10 1.76
C GLY A 10 25.95 10.61 1.81
N ASP A 11 26.19 9.88 0.73
CA ASP A 11 25.95 8.44 0.49
C ASP A 11 26.72 7.37 1.33
N SER A 12 26.01 6.32 1.73
CA SER A 12 26.52 5.09 2.39
C SER A 12 26.91 3.96 1.42
N SER A 13 26.46 4.02 0.17
CA SER A 13 26.61 3.03 -0.91
C SER A 13 27.87 3.22 -1.79
N VAL A 14 28.47 4.42 -1.80
CA VAL A 14 29.84 4.59 -2.30
C VAL A 14 30.83 3.87 -1.39
N ASN A 15 31.69 3.04 -1.98
CA ASN A 15 32.84 2.45 -1.27
C ASN A 15 33.64 3.55 -0.57
N GLY A 16 33.42 3.68 0.74
CA GLY A 16 33.97 4.76 1.54
C GLY A 16 35.48 4.73 1.47
N VAL A 17 36.08 5.80 0.94
CA VAL A 17 37.50 6.06 1.13
C VAL A 17 37.64 6.80 2.45
N SER A 18 38.39 6.23 3.39
CA SER A 18 38.60 6.85 4.69
C SER A 18 39.59 8.00 4.57
N TYR A 19 39.14 9.23 4.80
CA TYR A 19 40.01 10.38 5.04
C TYR A 19 39.85 10.87 6.48
N THR A 20 40.88 11.52 6.99
CA THR A 20 40.86 12.23 8.26
C THR A 20 40.08 13.53 8.13
N SER A 21 39.36 13.94 9.18
CA SER A 21 38.65 15.22 9.21
C SER A 21 39.61 16.37 8.88
N GLY A 22 39.30 17.11 7.83
CA GLY A 22 40.12 18.20 7.28
C GLY A 22 40.95 17.86 6.05
N ASP A 23 40.96 16.59 5.62
CA ASP A 23 41.63 16.10 4.40
C ASP A 23 40.64 15.56 3.34
N GLU A 24 39.33 15.74 3.54
CA GLU A 24 38.31 15.39 2.55
C GLU A 24 38.50 16.17 1.23
N PRO A 25 38.33 15.51 0.06
CA PRO A 25 38.29 16.22 -1.20
C PRO A 25 37.16 17.27 -1.19
N ALA A 26 37.34 18.36 -1.94
CA ALA A 26 36.26 19.32 -2.15
C ALA A 26 35.00 18.58 -2.65
N ASP A 27 33.85 18.96 -2.10
CA ASP A 27 32.53 18.34 -2.35
C ASP A 27 32.37 16.93 -1.75
N TYR A 28 33.00 16.64 -0.60
CA TYR A 28 32.71 15.44 0.20
C TYR A 28 32.33 15.84 1.62
N VAL A 29 31.39 15.11 2.21
CA VAL A 29 31.00 15.27 3.61
C VAL A 29 31.23 13.97 4.40
N LEU A 30 31.48 14.16 5.69
CA LEU A 30 31.73 13.06 6.64
C LEU A 30 30.47 12.31 7.01
N ASP A 31 29.36 13.05 7.07
CA ASP A 31 28.05 12.53 7.40
C ASP A 31 27.52 11.75 6.20
N ASN A 32 27.21 10.47 6.39
CA ASN A 32 26.79 9.56 5.34
C ASN A 32 25.34 9.10 5.47
N THR A 33 24.50 9.94 6.09
CA THR A 33 23.10 9.62 6.43
C THR A 33 22.11 10.01 5.32
N ASP A 34 22.57 10.52 4.16
CA ASP A 34 21.69 10.83 3.01
C ASP A 34 21.44 9.56 2.20
N CYS A 35 20.17 9.17 2.06
CA CYS A 35 19.76 7.98 1.33
C CYS A 35 19.54 8.23 -0.18
N ASP A 36 19.42 9.48 -0.64
CA ASP A 36 19.42 9.84 -2.07
C ASP A 36 20.11 11.19 -2.35
N ASP A 37 21.43 11.12 -2.61
CA ASP A 37 22.27 12.26 -3.01
C ASP A 37 21.83 12.95 -4.34
N THR A 38 20.92 12.35 -5.10
CA THR A 38 20.40 12.92 -6.36
C THR A 38 19.11 13.71 -6.17
N ASN A 39 18.42 13.50 -5.06
CA ASN A 39 17.15 14.16 -4.76
C ASN A 39 17.33 15.17 -3.62
N ALA A 40 16.76 16.36 -3.81
CA ALA A 40 16.89 17.42 -2.84
C ALA A 40 15.94 17.27 -1.64
N ASP A 41 14.90 16.47 -1.81
CA ASP A 41 13.79 16.36 -0.88
C ASP A 41 13.93 15.09 0.00
N ILE A 42 14.86 14.19 -0.34
CA ILE A 42 15.21 12.99 0.43
C ILE A 42 16.50 13.29 1.19
N ASN A 43 16.45 13.31 2.53
CA ASN A 43 17.54 13.57 3.47
C ASN A 43 17.06 13.51 4.93
N PRO A 44 17.97 13.31 5.90
CA PRO A 44 17.67 13.36 7.33
C PRO A 44 16.80 14.54 7.78
N GLY A 45 15.62 14.22 8.31
CA GLY A 45 14.65 15.20 8.81
C GLY A 45 13.82 15.90 7.73
N ALA A 46 13.78 15.35 6.52
CA ALA A 46 12.71 15.64 5.57
C ALA A 46 11.34 15.28 6.16
N THR A 47 10.28 15.75 5.50
CA THR A 47 8.91 15.38 5.89
C THR A 47 8.46 14.28 4.97
N GLU A 48 8.05 13.17 5.56
CA GLU A 48 7.48 12.03 4.84
C GLU A 48 6.26 12.45 4.01
N ILE A 49 6.18 11.90 2.80
CA ILE A 49 5.02 11.95 1.92
C ILE A 49 4.31 10.60 2.07
N PRO A 50 3.10 10.55 2.65
CA PRO A 50 2.42 9.28 2.87
C PRO A 50 2.14 8.54 1.56
N ASP A 51 2.21 7.20 1.62
CA ASP A 51 1.78 6.28 0.58
C ASP A 51 2.53 6.40 -0.75
N ASN A 52 3.76 6.93 -0.75
CA ASN A 52 4.64 6.92 -1.92
C ASN A 52 5.82 5.92 -1.79
N LEU A 53 5.92 5.25 -0.64
CA LEU A 53 6.94 4.29 -0.26
C LEU A 53 8.39 4.78 -0.39
N ILE A 54 8.60 6.09 -0.36
CA ILE A 54 9.94 6.67 -0.31
C ILE A 54 10.21 7.03 1.15
N ASP A 55 11.29 6.52 1.72
CA ASP A 55 11.85 7.01 2.99
C ASP A 55 12.50 8.38 2.72
N GLU A 56 11.75 9.46 2.90
CA GLU A 56 12.26 10.81 2.65
C GLU A 56 13.24 11.24 3.73
N ASP A 57 13.00 10.88 4.99
CA ASP A 57 13.79 11.35 6.11
C ASP A 57 14.97 10.42 6.48
N CYS A 58 15.17 9.36 5.70
CA CYS A 58 16.25 8.38 5.80
C CYS A 58 16.31 7.71 7.19
N ASN A 59 15.16 7.41 7.80
CA ASN A 59 15.05 6.80 9.12
C ASN A 59 14.70 5.30 9.10
N ASP A 60 14.62 4.69 7.91
CA ASP A 60 14.20 3.31 7.63
C ASP A 60 12.71 3.01 7.96
N LEU A 61 11.88 4.04 8.15
CA LEU A 61 10.42 3.96 8.29
C LEU A 61 9.75 4.65 7.09
N HIS A 62 8.51 4.27 6.82
CA HIS A 62 7.72 4.84 5.73
C HIS A 62 6.39 5.33 6.29
N ALA A 63 5.96 6.51 5.89
CA ALA A 63 4.63 7.00 6.23
C ALA A 63 3.55 6.26 5.44
N ILE A 64 2.73 5.49 6.15
CA ILE A 64 1.60 4.74 5.58
C ILE A 64 0.29 5.28 6.17
N THR A 65 -0.72 5.46 5.32
CA THR A 65 -2.09 5.75 5.73
C THR A 65 -2.79 4.45 6.11
N PHE A 66 -3.19 4.37 7.38
CA PHE A 66 -3.97 3.28 7.93
C PHE A 66 -5.41 3.73 8.14
N TYR A 67 -6.36 2.83 7.91
CA TYR A 67 -7.78 3.04 8.07
C TYR A 67 -8.31 2.18 9.22
N TYR A 68 -9.15 2.75 10.07
CA TYR A 68 -9.70 2.05 11.22
C TYR A 68 -10.65 0.94 10.76
N ASP A 69 -10.49 -0.26 11.32
CA ASP A 69 -11.34 -1.44 11.11
C ASP A 69 -12.04 -1.73 12.45
N ASN A 70 -13.24 -1.20 12.60
CA ASN A 70 -14.00 -1.20 13.85
C ASN A 70 -14.80 -2.49 14.07
N ASP A 71 -15.22 -3.16 12.99
CA ASP A 71 -15.99 -4.41 13.09
C ASP A 71 -15.18 -5.68 12.84
N GLY A 72 -13.94 -5.54 12.39
CA GLY A 72 -12.93 -6.59 12.32
C GLY A 72 -13.11 -7.51 11.12
N ASP A 73 -13.69 -7.02 10.01
CA ASP A 73 -13.86 -7.79 8.78
C ASP A 73 -12.67 -7.69 7.81
N GLY A 74 -11.69 -6.84 8.12
CA GLY A 74 -10.47 -6.63 7.34
C GLY A 74 -10.54 -5.50 6.33
N PHE A 75 -11.64 -4.74 6.28
CA PHE A 75 -11.79 -3.56 5.44
C PHE A 75 -11.85 -2.29 6.27
N GLY A 76 -11.18 -1.24 5.79
CA GLY A 76 -10.99 -0.02 6.57
C GLY A 76 -11.99 1.06 6.23
N ASN A 77 -12.34 1.86 7.22
CA ASN A 77 -13.24 3.00 7.08
C ASN A 77 -12.59 4.17 6.32
N PRO A 78 -13.10 4.59 5.15
CA PRO A 78 -12.52 5.69 4.37
C PRO A 78 -12.57 7.05 5.07
N ASP A 79 -13.46 7.23 6.05
CA ASP A 79 -13.63 8.49 6.80
C ASP A 79 -12.76 8.55 8.06
N VAL A 80 -12.10 7.45 8.46
CA VAL A 80 -11.30 7.36 9.69
C VAL A 80 -9.92 6.78 9.38
N SER A 81 -8.94 7.67 9.20
CA SER A 81 -7.55 7.29 8.91
C SER A 81 -6.53 7.99 9.81
N GLU A 82 -5.38 7.34 9.96
CA GLU A 82 -4.18 7.87 10.62
C GLU A 82 -2.95 7.59 9.75
N VAL A 83 -2.03 8.56 9.67
CA VAL A 83 -0.72 8.37 9.03
C VAL A 83 0.28 7.97 10.10
N ILE A 84 0.95 6.84 9.90
CA ILE A 84 1.91 6.27 10.86
C ILE A 84 3.16 5.86 10.10
N GLU A 85 4.32 6.25 10.64
CA GLU A 85 5.61 5.75 10.17
C GLU A 85 5.86 4.34 10.69
N VAL A 86 6.04 3.39 9.78
CA VAL A 86 6.19 1.96 10.07
C VAL A 86 7.35 1.35 9.31
N VAL A 87 7.88 0.23 9.84
CA VAL A 87 8.69 -0.67 9.02
C VAL A 87 7.73 -1.42 8.11
N LEU A 88 7.92 -1.30 6.79
CA LEU A 88 7.11 -2.01 5.81
C LEU A 88 7.08 -3.50 6.15
N TRP A 89 5.91 -4.13 6.00
CA TRP A 89 5.69 -5.57 6.15
C TRP A 89 5.81 -6.15 7.57
N GLU A 90 6.12 -5.35 8.59
CA GLU A 90 6.24 -5.82 9.98
C GLU A 90 5.16 -5.25 10.91
N ASP A 91 4.70 -4.03 10.65
CA ASP A 91 3.85 -3.29 11.58
C ASP A 91 2.50 -2.89 10.94
N THR A 92 1.44 -3.64 11.27
CA THR A 92 0.06 -3.15 11.14
C THR A 92 -0.47 -2.82 12.53
N PRO A 93 -0.89 -1.57 12.79
CA PRO A 93 -1.48 -1.19 14.06
C PRO A 93 -2.74 -2.03 14.38
N GLU A 94 -2.98 -2.31 15.66
CA GLU A 94 -4.14 -3.08 16.08
C GLU A 94 -5.45 -2.35 15.71
N ASN A 95 -6.37 -3.05 15.04
CA ASN A 95 -7.64 -2.53 14.51
C ASN A 95 -7.49 -1.51 13.38
N PHE A 96 -6.41 -1.59 12.62
CA PHE A 96 -6.24 -0.82 11.39
C PHE A 96 -5.88 -1.74 10.23
N VAL A 97 -6.24 -1.32 9.02
CA VAL A 97 -5.86 -1.95 7.75
C VAL A 97 -5.37 -0.89 6.77
N THR A 98 -4.75 -1.30 5.67
CA THR A 98 -4.21 -0.37 4.65
C THR A 98 -5.21 -0.02 3.56
N ASN A 99 -6.31 -0.77 3.44
CA ASN A 99 -7.40 -0.47 2.51
C ASN A 99 -8.46 0.43 3.16
N ASN A 100 -9.25 1.13 2.35
CA ASN A 100 -10.30 2.05 2.79
C ASN A 100 -11.68 1.70 2.22
N ALA A 101 -11.90 0.40 2.01
CA ALA A 101 -12.95 -0.07 1.13
C ALA A 101 -14.27 -0.38 1.86
N ASP A 102 -14.34 -0.18 3.16
CA ASP A 102 -15.54 -0.45 3.95
C ASP A 102 -16.53 0.72 3.91
N CYS A 103 -17.72 0.46 3.36
CA CYS A 103 -18.81 1.42 3.30
C CYS A 103 -19.67 1.47 4.59
N ASN A 104 -19.53 0.49 5.50
CA ASN A 104 -20.17 0.43 6.80
C ASN A 104 -19.35 -0.34 7.86
N ASP A 105 -18.37 0.37 8.41
CA ASP A 105 -17.45 0.01 9.51
C ASP A 105 -18.10 -0.24 10.89
N LYS A 106 -19.29 -0.82 10.90
CA LYS A 106 -20.03 -1.24 12.08
C LYS A 106 -20.75 -2.57 11.85
N ASP A 107 -20.74 -3.08 10.64
CA ASP A 107 -21.38 -4.33 10.26
C ASP A 107 -20.41 -5.16 9.43
N PRO A 108 -19.81 -6.23 10.02
CA PRO A 108 -18.78 -7.03 9.36
C PRO A 108 -19.31 -7.90 8.21
N ASN A 109 -20.60 -7.73 7.84
CA ASN A 109 -21.22 -8.34 6.67
C ASN A 109 -21.42 -7.35 5.52
N VAL A 110 -20.96 -6.10 5.67
CA VAL A 110 -21.08 -5.05 4.66
C VAL A 110 -19.66 -4.62 4.25
N ASN A 111 -19.13 -5.22 3.20
CA ASN A 111 -17.75 -5.01 2.74
C ASN A 111 -17.57 -5.47 1.28
N PRO A 112 -16.47 -5.11 0.59
CA PRO A 112 -16.27 -5.38 -0.84
C PRO A 112 -16.42 -6.83 -1.32
N ILE A 113 -16.29 -7.80 -0.41
CA ILE A 113 -16.39 -9.23 -0.72
C ILE A 113 -17.70 -9.86 -0.24
N ALA A 114 -18.60 -9.07 0.37
CA ALA A 114 -19.89 -9.55 0.82
C ALA A 114 -20.79 -9.94 -0.35
N ASP A 115 -21.74 -10.84 -0.07
CA ASP A 115 -22.83 -11.14 -0.98
C ASP A 115 -23.89 -10.05 -0.89
N GLU A 116 -24.39 -9.57 -2.04
CA GLU A 116 -25.51 -8.63 -2.06
C GLU A 116 -26.80 -9.30 -1.58
N ILE A 117 -27.43 -8.75 -0.54
CA ILE A 117 -28.68 -9.26 0.02
C ILE A 117 -29.84 -8.46 -0.54
N ALA A 118 -30.40 -8.97 -1.64
CA ALA A 118 -31.51 -8.31 -2.32
C ALA A 118 -32.68 -7.91 -1.39
N SER A 119 -33.12 -6.66 -1.56
CA SER A 119 -34.25 -6.01 -0.88
C SER A 119 -34.04 -5.69 0.61
N ASN A 120 -32.80 -5.38 1.03
CA ASN A 120 -32.50 -4.91 2.39
C ASN A 120 -32.20 -3.38 2.47
N ASP A 121 -32.21 -2.68 1.33
CA ASP A 121 -31.86 -1.26 1.14
C ASP A 121 -30.43 -0.90 1.58
N ILE A 122 -29.49 -1.87 1.54
CA ILE A 122 -28.06 -1.72 1.86
C ILE A 122 -27.25 -2.05 0.60
N ASP A 123 -26.11 -1.37 0.43
CA ASP A 123 -25.07 -1.75 -0.52
C ASP A 123 -24.14 -2.69 0.24
N ASP A 124 -24.47 -4.00 0.26
CA ASP A 124 -23.78 -4.94 1.15
C ASP A 124 -22.34 -5.16 0.69
N ASN A 125 -22.11 -5.13 -0.61
CA ASN A 125 -20.79 -5.38 -1.20
C ASN A 125 -19.98 -4.12 -1.53
N CYS A 126 -20.42 -2.95 -1.02
CA CYS A 126 -19.75 -1.65 -1.18
C CYS A 126 -19.39 -1.29 -2.63
N ASN A 127 -20.16 -1.76 -3.62
CA ASN A 127 -19.90 -1.52 -5.05
C ASN A 127 -20.58 -0.25 -5.58
N GLY A 128 -21.32 0.47 -4.73
CA GLY A 128 -22.06 1.68 -5.05
C GLY A 128 -23.46 1.44 -5.61
N ILE A 129 -23.95 0.20 -5.58
CA ILE A 129 -25.26 -0.22 -6.09
C ILE A 129 -26.05 -0.88 -4.95
N THR A 130 -27.21 -0.33 -4.64
CA THR A 130 -28.13 -0.90 -3.65
C THR A 130 -29.18 -1.80 -4.33
N ASP A 131 -29.37 -3.02 -3.81
CA ASP A 131 -30.52 -3.89 -4.05
C ASP A 131 -30.81 -4.20 -5.53
N LYS A 132 -29.77 -4.28 -6.37
CA LYS A 132 -29.94 -4.60 -7.79
C LYS A 132 -29.71 -6.09 -8.03
N ASP A 133 -30.19 -6.59 -9.18
CA ASP A 133 -29.71 -7.86 -9.73
C ASP A 133 -28.20 -7.73 -9.98
N ASP A 134 -27.40 -8.04 -8.97
CA ASP A 134 -25.97 -7.94 -9.09
C ASP A 134 -25.44 -8.97 -10.09
N ILE A 135 -24.49 -8.49 -10.86
CA ILE A 135 -23.84 -9.26 -11.90
C ILE A 135 -22.81 -10.12 -11.19
N LEU A 136 -22.93 -11.44 -11.33
CA LEU A 136 -21.89 -12.35 -10.89
C LEU A 136 -20.72 -12.32 -11.86
N TYR A 137 -19.51 -12.47 -11.31
CA TYR A 137 -18.26 -12.56 -12.04
C TYR A 137 -17.58 -13.89 -11.77
N VAL A 138 -16.81 -14.39 -12.74
CA VAL A 138 -16.06 -15.64 -12.60
C VAL A 138 -14.95 -15.42 -11.58
N ASP A 139 -14.88 -16.34 -10.61
CA ASP A 139 -13.81 -16.50 -9.64
C ASP A 139 -13.23 -17.91 -9.87
N ALA A 140 -12.16 -17.99 -10.65
CA ALA A 140 -11.58 -19.23 -11.14
C ALA A 140 -10.48 -19.79 -10.23
N ASP A 141 -9.87 -18.98 -9.38
CA ASP A 141 -8.88 -19.43 -8.40
C ASP A 141 -9.41 -19.54 -6.96
N GLY A 142 -10.58 -18.98 -6.68
CA GLY A 142 -11.33 -19.16 -5.45
C GLY A 142 -10.90 -18.23 -4.30
N ASP A 143 -10.38 -17.05 -4.60
CA ASP A 143 -9.96 -16.06 -3.59
C ASP A 143 -11.07 -15.09 -3.14
N GLY A 144 -12.22 -15.12 -3.81
CA GLY A 144 -13.37 -14.25 -3.51
C GLY A 144 -13.43 -12.97 -4.35
N TYR A 145 -12.46 -12.75 -5.24
CA TYR A 145 -12.46 -11.63 -6.17
C TYR A 145 -12.76 -12.12 -7.59
N GLY A 146 -13.64 -11.40 -8.29
CA GLY A 146 -14.13 -11.82 -9.59
C GLY A 146 -13.39 -11.12 -10.73
N SER A 147 -13.18 -11.83 -11.83
CA SER A 147 -12.64 -11.23 -13.06
C SER A 147 -13.63 -10.29 -13.75
N GLN A 148 -13.21 -9.69 -14.87
CA GLN A 148 -14.11 -8.92 -15.74
C GLN A 148 -15.11 -9.79 -16.55
N VAL A 149 -15.13 -11.11 -16.33
CA VAL A 149 -15.98 -12.05 -17.05
C VAL A 149 -17.22 -12.36 -16.22
N GLN A 150 -18.40 -12.06 -16.77
CA GLN A 150 -19.66 -12.38 -16.08
C GLN A 150 -19.88 -13.89 -15.98
N ALA A 151 -20.29 -14.34 -14.80
CA ALA A 151 -20.70 -15.71 -14.54
C ALA A 151 -22.23 -15.84 -14.68
N GLU A 152 -22.69 -16.96 -15.23
CA GLU A 152 -24.13 -17.28 -15.28
C GLU A 152 -24.66 -17.77 -13.91
N LYS A 153 -23.76 -18.29 -13.05
CA LYS A 153 -24.01 -18.81 -11.69
C LYS A 153 -22.68 -19.10 -10.99
N ASP A 154 -22.73 -19.28 -9.67
CA ASP A 154 -21.60 -19.71 -8.83
C ASP A 154 -20.36 -18.78 -8.95
N GLY A 155 -20.58 -17.48 -9.14
CA GLY A 155 -19.53 -16.45 -9.16
C GLY A 155 -19.52 -15.60 -7.89
N VAL A 156 -18.80 -14.49 -7.92
CA VAL A 156 -18.78 -13.46 -6.86
C VAL A 156 -19.35 -12.13 -7.36
N TYR A 157 -19.72 -11.23 -6.46
CA TYR A 157 -20.44 -9.99 -6.78
C TYR A 157 -19.55 -8.77 -7.05
N ASN A 158 -18.23 -8.99 -7.10
CA ASN A 158 -17.25 -7.97 -7.42
C ASN A 158 -16.50 -8.34 -8.72
N ALA A 159 -15.96 -7.33 -9.42
CA ALA A 159 -15.16 -7.50 -10.64
C ALA A 159 -13.78 -6.86 -10.40
N LEU A 160 -13.12 -7.32 -9.35
CA LEU A 160 -11.97 -6.67 -8.75
C LEU A 160 -10.65 -7.36 -9.12
N ASP A 161 -10.69 -8.61 -9.56
CA ASP A 161 -9.51 -9.41 -9.82
C ASP A 161 -8.84 -9.08 -11.19
N CYS A 162 -7.53 -8.82 -11.13
CA CYS A 162 -6.68 -8.58 -12.28
C CYS A 162 -5.95 -9.84 -12.81
N ASP A 163 -5.82 -10.92 -12.02
CA ASP A 163 -5.32 -12.24 -12.41
C ASP A 163 -6.10 -13.39 -11.73
N ASP A 164 -7.27 -13.68 -12.30
CA ASP A 164 -8.23 -14.77 -11.99
C ASP A 164 -7.69 -16.20 -12.25
N THR A 165 -6.38 -16.36 -12.16
CA THR A 165 -5.70 -17.65 -12.20
C THR A 165 -4.76 -17.86 -11.02
N ASN A 166 -4.61 -16.86 -10.16
CA ASN A 166 -3.70 -16.86 -9.03
C ASN A 166 -4.32 -16.14 -7.82
N SER A 167 -4.77 -16.95 -6.85
CA SER A 167 -5.43 -16.55 -5.60
C SER A 167 -4.60 -15.69 -4.62
N LYS A 168 -3.49 -15.12 -5.09
CA LYS A 168 -2.59 -14.21 -4.38
C LYS A 168 -2.48 -12.86 -5.08
N ILE A 169 -3.11 -12.73 -6.25
CA ILE A 169 -3.14 -11.52 -7.04
C ILE A 169 -4.60 -11.08 -7.05
N HIS A 170 -4.94 -10.13 -6.20
CA HIS A 170 -6.29 -9.64 -6.03
C HIS A 170 -6.24 -8.32 -5.25
N PRO A 171 -7.31 -7.50 -5.28
CA PRO A 171 -7.36 -6.32 -4.45
C PRO A 171 -7.02 -6.55 -2.98
N TYR A 172 -6.22 -5.63 -2.45
CA TYR A 172 -5.77 -5.62 -1.07
C TYR A 172 -4.85 -6.80 -0.70
N ALA A 173 -4.32 -7.52 -1.69
CA ALA A 173 -3.22 -8.45 -1.47
C ALA A 173 -1.95 -7.70 -1.04
N LEU A 174 -0.96 -8.47 -0.59
CA LEU A 174 0.34 -7.92 -0.24
C LEU A 174 1.17 -7.71 -1.50
N GLU A 175 1.59 -6.47 -1.76
CA GLU A 175 2.56 -6.15 -2.79
C GLU A 175 3.94 -6.76 -2.48
N ILE A 176 4.57 -7.37 -3.49
CA ILE A 176 5.92 -7.92 -3.37
C ILE A 176 6.71 -7.60 -4.63
N LYS A 177 8.02 -7.33 -4.48
CA LYS A 177 8.91 -7.00 -5.60
C LYS A 177 9.20 -8.18 -6.53
N ASP A 178 8.22 -8.60 -7.32
CA ASP A 178 8.29 -9.74 -8.23
C ASP A 178 8.00 -9.40 -9.71
N GLY A 179 7.67 -8.15 -10.03
CA GLY A 179 7.34 -7.68 -11.38
C GLY A 179 5.86 -7.75 -11.70
N ILE A 180 5.00 -8.02 -10.73
CA ILE A 180 3.55 -8.18 -10.86
C ILE A 180 2.87 -7.10 -10.01
N ASP A 181 1.69 -6.71 -10.45
CA ASP A 181 0.71 -5.93 -9.66
C ASP A 181 -0.09 -6.97 -8.87
N ASN A 182 0.34 -7.26 -7.65
CA ASN A 182 -0.24 -8.26 -6.77
C ASN A 182 -1.54 -7.77 -6.13
N ASP A 183 -1.67 -6.49 -5.85
CA ASP A 183 -2.86 -5.93 -5.20
C ASP A 183 -3.86 -5.29 -6.17
N CYS A 184 -3.63 -5.42 -7.47
CA CYS A 184 -4.51 -4.98 -8.55
C CYS A 184 -4.86 -3.48 -8.49
N ASP A 185 -4.00 -2.63 -7.91
CA ASP A 185 -4.20 -1.18 -7.83
C ASP A 185 -3.78 -0.44 -9.12
N GLY A 186 -3.10 -1.14 -10.03
CA GLY A 186 -2.59 -0.63 -11.30
C GLY A 186 -1.12 -0.16 -11.26
N ILE A 187 -0.43 -0.34 -10.14
CA ILE A 187 0.96 0.00 -9.89
C ILE A 187 1.76 -1.29 -9.70
N VAL A 188 2.58 -1.63 -10.70
CA VAL A 188 3.47 -2.79 -10.59
C VAL A 188 4.64 -2.47 -9.65
N ASP A 189 4.90 -3.38 -8.71
CA ASP A 189 6.01 -3.33 -7.76
C ASP A 189 6.14 -1.94 -7.11
N GLU A 190 5.30 -1.65 -6.12
CA GLU A 190 5.48 -0.43 -5.34
C GLU A 190 6.92 -0.37 -4.79
N VAL A 191 7.59 0.77 -4.99
CA VAL A 191 9.04 0.88 -4.74
C VAL A 191 9.34 0.80 -3.25
N SER A 192 9.75 -0.38 -2.78
CA SER A 192 10.38 -0.58 -1.46
C SER A 192 11.81 -0.03 -1.34
#